data_AF-A0AB33II12-F1
#
_entry.id   AF-A0AB33II12-F1
#
_cell.length_a   1.000
_cell.length_b   1.000
_cell.length_c   1.000
_cell.angle_alpha   90.00
_cell.angle_beta   90.00
_cell.angle_gamma   90.00
#
_symmetry.space_group_name_H-M   'P 1'
#
loop_
_entity.id
_entity.type
_entity.pdbx_description
1 polymer ?
#
loop_
_entity_poly.entity_id
_entity_poly.type
_entity_poly.pdbx_seq_one_letter_code
_entity_poly.pdbx_strand_id
1 'polypeptide(L)'
;MNSVDVASVLRETLFVAVKVGAPALLASMAAGLLVSIFQAVTQINESTLAFLPKFLASMAALLVGGPFMYGTLVTYTRHVFDQLIVAGAS
;
A
#
# COMPACT_ATOMS: atom_id res chain seq x y z
N MET A 1 33.10 -4.03 -10.85
CA MET A 1 32.50 -3.26 -9.73
C MET A 1 31.02 -2.96 -10.03
N ASN A 2 30.18 -3.97 -10.24
CA ASN A 2 28.73 -3.73 -10.22
C ASN A 2 28.06 -4.78 -9.34
N SER A 3 28.55 -4.86 -8.12
CA SER A 3 27.87 -5.54 -7.02
C SER A 3 26.48 -4.93 -6.93
N VAL A 4 25.43 -5.77 -6.95
CA VAL A 4 24.05 -5.36 -6.68
C VAL A 4 24.05 -4.29 -5.59
N ASP A 5 23.66 -3.06 -5.95
CA ASP A 5 23.65 -1.97 -4.99
C ASP A 5 22.47 -2.21 -4.04
N VAL A 6 22.76 -2.83 -2.90
CA VAL A 6 21.78 -3.19 -1.88
C VAL A 6 20.96 -1.97 -1.46
N ALA A 7 21.56 -0.77 -1.44
CA ALA A 7 20.84 0.45 -1.11
C ALA A 7 19.79 0.81 -2.18
N SER A 8 20.11 0.59 -3.45
CA SER A 8 19.17 0.80 -4.56
C SER A 8 17.98 -0.18 -4.50
N VAL A 9 18.25 -1.46 -4.21
CA VAL A 9 17.21 -2.50 -4.06
C VAL A 9 16.31 -2.20 -2.87
N LEU A 10 16.87 -1.78 -1.73
CA LEU A 10 16.10 -1.36 -0.55
C LEU A 10 15.21 -0.16 -0.86
N ARG A 11 15.74 0.85 -1.56
CA ARG A 11 14.96 2.02 -1.97
C ARG A 11 13.79 1.61 -2.86
N GLU A 12 14.02 0.75 -3.85
CA GLU A 12 12.95 0.28 -4.74
C GLU A 12 11.91 -0.55 -3.99
N THR A 13 12.34 -1.43 -3.08
CA THR A 13 11.45 -2.19 -2.19
C THR A 13 10.52 -1.27 -1.42
N LEU A 14 11.04 -0.18 -0.83
CA LEU A 14 10.24 0.79 -0.10
C LEU A 14 9.21 1.48 -0.99
N PHE A 15 9.59 1.86 -2.21
CA PHE A 15 8.64 2.43 -3.17
C PHE A 15 7.53 1.46 -3.55
N VAL A 16 7.86 0.18 -3.76
CA VAL A 16 6.88 -0.86 -4.05
C VAL A 16 5.95 -1.07 -2.85
N ALA A 17 6.47 -1.13 -1.63
CA ALA A 17 5.67 -1.26 -0.42
C ALA A 17 4.68 -0.10 -0.27
N VAL A 18 5.13 1.14 -0.49
CA VAL A 18 4.25 2.32 -0.47
C VAL A 18 3.19 2.25 -1.58
N LYS A 19 3.57 1.88 -2.81
CA LYS A 19 2.61 1.73 -3.93
C LYS A 19 1.53 0.69 -3.63
N VAL A 20 1.91 -0.45 -3.06
CA VAL A 20 0.98 -1.53 -2.70
C VAL A 20 0.08 -1.10 -1.54
N GLY A 21 0.60 -0.36 -0.55
CA GLY A 21 -0.19 0.15 0.57
C GLY A 21 -1.06 1.37 0.24
N ALA A 22 -0.73 2.13 -0.81
CA ALA A 22 -1.38 3.40 -1.13
C ALA A 22 -2.91 3.32 -1.29
N PRO A 23 -3.50 2.33 -2.00
CA PRO A 23 -4.95 2.26 -2.17
C PRO A 23 -5.71 2.15 -0.84
N ALA A 24 -5.25 1.25 0.05
CA ALA A 24 -5.88 1.04 1.35
C ALA A 24 -5.66 2.24 2.28
N LEU A 25 -4.46 2.83 2.28
CA LEU A 25 -4.15 4.03 3.06
C LEU A 25 -5.04 5.20 2.66
N LEU A 26 -5.07 5.54 1.36
CA LEU A 26 -5.89 6.66 0.86
C LEU A 26 -7.37 6.47 1.15
N ALA A 27 -7.90 5.26 0.98
CA ALA A 27 -9.29 4.97 1.29
C ALA A 27 -9.61 5.11 2.79
N SER A 28 -8.73 4.58 3.66
CA SER A 28 -8.91 4.71 5.11
C SER A 28 -8.81 6.16 5.59
N MET A 29 -7.92 6.97 4.99
CA MET A 29 -7.78 8.39 5.29
C MET A 29 -9.01 9.18 4.84
N ALA A 30 -9.50 8.95 3.62
CA ALA A 30 -10.69 9.62 3.11
C ALA A 30 -11.93 9.29 3.95
N ALA A 31 -12.15 8.00 4.26
CA ALA A 31 -13.27 7.58 5.10
C ALA A 31 -13.13 8.12 6.54
N GLY A 32 -11.93 8.08 7.12
CA GLY A 32 -11.67 8.64 8.45
C GLY A 32 -11.95 10.14 8.52
N LEU A 33 -11.55 10.90 7.50
CA LEU A 33 -11.82 12.33 7.41
C LEU A 33 -13.33 12.60 7.33
N LEU A 34 -14.04 11.93 6.41
CA LEU A 34 -15.49 12.10 6.27
C LEU A 34 -16.19 11.82 7.60
N VAL A 35 -15.87 10.71 8.25
CA VAL A 35 -16.47 10.34 9.53
C VAL A 35 -16.14 11.33 10.64
N SER A 36 -14.91 11.86 10.69
CA SER A 36 -14.56 12.88 11.70
C SER A 36 -15.38 14.17 11.55
N ILE A 37 -15.70 14.57 10.32
CA ILE A 37 -16.57 15.73 10.05
C ILE A 37 -18.00 15.43 10.50
N PHE A 38 -18.54 14.25 10.17
CA PHE A 38 -19.87 13.84 10.63
C PHE A 38 -19.96 13.82 12.15
N GLN A 39 -18.98 13.25 12.84
CA GLN A 39 -18.92 13.21 14.30
C GLN A 39 -18.86 14.61 14.91
N ALA A 40 -18.09 15.53 14.31
CA ALA A 40 -17.98 16.91 14.78
C ALA A 40 -19.29 17.68 14.61
N VAL A 41 -19.99 17.51 13.48
CA VAL A 41 -21.25 18.23 13.19
C VAL A 41 -22.42 17.72 14.04
N THR A 42 -22.50 16.41 14.29
CA THR A 42 -23.62 15.83 15.08
C THR A 42 -23.34 15.72 16.57
N GLN A 43 -22.12 16.04 17.02
CA GLN A 43 -21.66 15.86 18.40
C GLN A 43 -21.72 14.41 18.92
N ILE A 44 -21.75 13.42 18.01
CA ILE A 44 -21.75 11.99 18.36
C ILE A 44 -20.31 11.49 18.35
N ASN A 45 -19.78 11.11 19.52
CA ASN A 45 -18.43 10.57 19.67
C ASN A 45 -18.47 9.07 20.03
N GLU A 46 -19.05 8.27 19.14
CA GLU A 46 -19.08 6.81 19.29
C GLU A 46 -17.93 6.16 18.53
N SER A 47 -17.04 5.49 19.27
CA SER A 47 -15.84 4.84 18.73
C SER A 47 -16.16 3.77 17.67
N THR A 48 -17.30 3.09 17.78
CA THR A 48 -17.77 2.08 16.81
C THR A 48 -18.13 2.71 15.46
N LEU A 49 -18.81 3.85 15.46
CA LEU A 49 -19.19 4.60 14.24
C LEU A 49 -17.93 5.15 13.53
N ALA A 50 -16.88 5.47 14.29
CA ALA A 50 -15.57 5.85 13.75
C ALA A 50 -14.86 4.69 13.03
N PHE A 51 -15.11 3.46 13.48
CA PHE A 51 -14.35 2.29 13.07
C PHE A 51 -14.91 1.59 11.84
N LEU A 52 -16.24 1.43 11.76
CA LEU A 52 -16.87 0.63 10.72
C LEU A 52 -16.70 1.21 9.31
N PRO A 53 -16.94 2.50 9.04
CA PRO A 53 -16.85 3.05 7.68
C PRO A 53 -15.42 3.01 7.13
N LYS A 54 -14.42 3.30 7.96
CA LYS A 54 -13.00 3.24 7.55
C LYS A 54 -12.55 1.80 7.24
N PHE A 55 -13.08 0.81 7.97
CA PHE A 55 -12.81 -0.59 7.71
C PHE A 55 -13.43 -1.06 6.38
N LEU A 56 -14.69 -0.70 6.13
CA LEU A 56 -15.35 -1.02 4.86
C LEU A 56 -14.65 -0.34 3.68
N ALA A 57 -14.22 0.91 3.84
CA ALA A 57 -13.47 1.62 2.82
C ALA A 57 -12.11 0.97 2.50
N SER A 58 -11.36 0.53 3.52
CA SER A 58 -10.08 -0.16 3.29
C SER A 58 -10.30 -1.53 2.62
N MET A 59 -11.33 -2.29 3.02
CA MET A 59 -11.70 -3.55 2.37
C MET A 59 -12.06 -3.35 0.90
N ALA A 60 -12.88 -2.34 0.59
CA ALA A 60 -13.25 -2.01 -0.79
C ALA A 60 -12.02 -1.61 -1.61
N ALA A 61 -11.11 -0.84 -1.03
CA ALA A 61 -9.87 -0.45 -1.70
C ALA A 61 -8.93 -1.63 -1.96
N LEU A 62 -8.89 -2.62 -1.07
CA LEU A 62 -8.14 -3.87 -1.31
C LEU A 62 -8.76 -4.71 -2.43
N LEU A 63 -10.10 -4.79 -2.48
CA LEU A 63 -10.81 -5.50 -3.55
C LEU A 63 -10.57 -4.87 -4.93
N VAL A 64 -10.73 -3.55 -5.02
CA VAL A 64 -10.55 -2.81 -6.28
C VAL A 64 -9.08 -2.66 -6.65
N GLY A 65 -8.21 -2.42 -5.66
CA GLY A 65 -6.76 -2.27 -5.83
C GLY A 65 -6.02 -3.59 -6.02
N GLY A 66 -6.65 -4.74 -5.74
CA GLY A 66 -6.03 -6.06 -5.80
C GLY A 66 -5.27 -6.36 -7.09
N PRO A 67 -5.86 -6.18 -8.29
CA PRO A 67 -5.15 -6.41 -9.56
C PRO A 67 -3.91 -5.52 -9.74
N PHE A 68 -4.00 -4.26 -9.32
CA PHE A 68 -2.89 -3.32 -9.38
C PHE A 68 -1.76 -3.70 -8.41
N MET A 69 -2.11 -4.06 -7.19
CA MET A 69 -1.16 -4.52 -6.16
C MET A 69 -0.44 -5.78 -6.63
N TYR A 70 -1.19 -6.74 -7.18
CA TYR A 70 -0.66 -7.97 -7.74
C TYR A 70 0.33 -7.70 -8.89
N GLY A 71 -0.06 -6.88 -9.86
CA GLY A 71 0.81 -6.52 -10.99
C GLY A 71 2.11 -5.83 -10.54
N THR A 72 2.03 -4.95 -9.54
CA THR A 72 3.20 -4.26 -8.97
C THR A 72 4.15 -5.25 -8.30
N LEU A 73 3.62 -6.18 -7.49
CA LEU A 73 4.42 -7.19 -6.81
C LEU A 73 5.09 -8.14 -7.80
N VAL A 74 4.34 -8.69 -8.77
CA VAL A 74 4.89 -9.62 -9.76
C VAL A 74 6.00 -8.96 -10.59
N THR A 75 5.81 -7.70 -10.99
CA THR A 75 6.82 -6.95 -11.75
C THR A 75 8.09 -6.78 -10.92
N TYR A 76 7.95 -6.38 -9.65
CA TYR A 76 9.09 -6.22 -8.76
C TYR A 76 9.80 -7.54 -8.46
N THR A 77 9.05 -8.60 -8.20
CA THR A 77 9.62 -9.94 -7.96
C THR A 77 10.45 -10.41 -9.15
N ARG A 78 9.95 -10.26 -10.39
CA ARG A 78 10.73 -10.58 -11.60
C ARG A 78 12.01 -9.77 -11.68
N HIS A 79 11.93 -8.46 -11.42
CA HIS A 79 13.11 -7.60 -11.42
C HIS A 79 14.20 -8.08 -10.45
N VAL A 80 13.82 -8.46 -9.24
CA VAL A 80 14.75 -9.01 -8.24
C VAL A 80 15.38 -10.33 -8.71
N PHE A 81 14.59 -11.24 -9.28
CA PHE A 81 15.13 -12.50 -9.80
C PHE A 81 16.09 -12.29 -10.97
N ASP A 82 15.81 -11.36 -11.87
CA ASP A 82 16.71 -11.01 -12.99
C ASP A 82 18.05 -10.48 -12.46
N GLN A 83 18.02 -9.60 -11.45
CA GLN A 83 19.23 -9.12 -10.80
C GLN A 83 20.05 -10.23 -10.12
N LEU A 84 19.39 -11.22 -9.50
CA LEU A 84 20.06 -12.36 -8.88
C LEU A 84 20.76 -13.26 -9.89
N ILE A 85 20.13 -13.52 -11.05
CA ILE A 85 20.72 -14.33 -12.12
C ILE A 85 21.99 -13.67 -12.66
N VAL A 86 21.94 -12.35 -12.89
CA VAL A 86 23.10 -11.59 -13.38
C VAL A 86 24.24 -11.61 -12.36
N ALA A 87 23.94 -11.46 -11.07
CA ALA A 87 24.93 -11.50 -10.00
C ALA A 87 25.56 -12.90 -9.81
N GLY A 88 24.82 -13.98 -10.09
CA GLY A 88 25.34 -15.35 -10.05
C GLY A 88 26.15 -15.76 -11.29
N ALA A 89 26.01 -15.02 -12.40
CA ALA A 89 26.75 -15.25 -13.65
C ALA A 89 28.11 -14.51 -13.71
N SER A 90 28.40 -13.68 -12.71
CA SER A 90 29.66 -12.91 -12.54
C SER A 90 30.52 -13.50 -11.43
#